data_AF-A0A1I2I372-F1
#
_entry.id   AF-A0A1I2I372-F1
#
_cell.length_a   1.000
_cell.length_b   1.000
_cell.length_c   1.000
_cell.angle_alpha   90.00
_cell.angle_beta   90.00
_cell.angle_gamma   90.00
#
_symmetry.space_group_name_H-M   'P 1'
#
loop_
_entity.id
_entity.type
_entity.pdbx_description
1 polymer ?
#
loop_
_entity_poly.entity_id
_entity_poly.type
_entity_poly.pdbx_seq_one_letter_code
_entity_poly.pdbx_strand_id
1 'polypeptide(L)'
;MAPCFEEIAFSDEPPTIGDVLARLYQQTGIRVACQQQEPDSFAAVYVLTNPEDELDSLELFYDENSQLYLTWGSPTTYLVGAALHTLVAMGGHYDSTIPTWTAKKWSEVAKKVKSLPRHEHPDWVFD
;
A
#
# COMPACT_ATOMS: atom_id res chain seq x y z
N MET A 1 -0.21 1.88 -19.63
CA MET A 1 0.50 0.92 -18.76
C MET A 1 -0.56 0.12 -18.02
N ALA A 2 -0.40 -1.19 -17.92
CA ALA A 2 -1.30 -2.02 -17.12
C ALA A 2 -1.08 -1.71 -15.63
N PRO A 3 -2.11 -1.78 -14.77
CA PRO A 3 -1.93 -1.69 -13.32
C PRO A 3 -1.03 -2.84 -12.85
N CYS A 4 -0.19 -2.56 -11.84
CA CYS A 4 0.57 -3.59 -11.15
C CYS A 4 -0.35 -4.19 -10.08
N PHE A 5 -0.33 -5.52 -9.99
CA PHE A 5 -1.19 -6.28 -9.10
C PHE A 5 -0.32 -7.23 -8.28
N GLU A 6 -0.49 -7.19 -6.97
CA GLU A 6 0.17 -8.12 -6.06
C GLU A 6 -0.87 -8.80 -5.18
N GLU A 7 -0.82 -10.12 -5.17
CA GLU A 7 -1.61 -10.96 -4.28
C GLU A 7 -0.92 -11.02 -2.93
N ILE A 8 -1.68 -10.79 -1.85
CA ILE A 8 -1.22 -11.01 -0.48
C ILE A 8 -2.09 -12.10 0.15
N ALA A 9 -1.55 -13.32 0.15
CA ALA A 9 -2.29 -14.47 0.65
C ALA A 9 -2.22 -14.54 2.18
N PHE A 10 -3.37 -14.63 2.85
CA PHE A 10 -3.45 -14.91 4.28
C PHE A 10 -3.84 -16.37 4.49
N SER A 11 -3.14 -17.07 5.39
CA SER A 11 -3.46 -18.47 5.73
C SER A 11 -4.68 -18.58 6.66
N ASP A 12 -4.96 -17.52 7.41
CA ASP A 12 -6.12 -17.36 8.30
C ASP A 12 -7.04 -16.25 7.74
N GLU A 13 -8.03 -15.80 8.53
CA GLU A 13 -8.89 -14.67 8.16
C GLU A 13 -8.04 -13.41 7.87
N PRO A 14 -8.22 -12.74 6.71
CA PRO A 14 -7.45 -11.54 6.39
C PRO A 14 -7.80 -10.39 7.35
N PRO A 15 -6.89 -9.43 7.57
CA PRO A 15 -7.18 -8.27 8.38
C PRO A 15 -8.28 -7.42 7.75
N THR A 16 -9.06 -6.72 8.57
CA THR A 16 -10.01 -5.72 8.05
C THR A 16 -9.27 -4.49 7.54
N ILE A 17 -9.89 -3.70 6.66
CA ILE A 17 -9.32 -2.42 6.22
C ILE A 17 -9.05 -1.49 7.40
N GLY A 18 -9.88 -1.53 8.45
CA GLY A 18 -9.65 -0.76 9.68
C GLY A 18 -8.34 -1.13 10.37
N ASP A 19 -8.03 -2.43 10.45
CA ASP A 19 -6.79 -2.94 11.03
C ASP A 19 -5.57 -2.54 10.18
N VAL A 20 -5.70 -2.65 8.84
CA VAL A 20 -4.66 -2.24 7.90
C VAL A 20 -4.37 -0.74 8.05
N LEU A 21 -5.39 0.11 8.10
CA LEU A 21 -5.23 1.56 8.28
C LEU A 21 -4.58 1.91 9.62
N ALA A 22 -5.00 1.24 10.71
CA ALA A 22 -4.43 1.45 12.03
C ALA A 22 -2.94 1.07 12.05
N ARG A 23 -2.59 -0.06 11.44
CA ARG A 23 -1.21 -0.55 11.39
C ARG A 23 -0.32 0.31 10.48
N LEU A 24 -0.85 0.73 9.32
CA LEU A 24 -0.20 1.68 8.42
C LEU A 24 0.11 3.00 9.13
N TYR A 25 -0.82 3.53 9.92
CA TYR A 25 -0.57 4.75 10.70
C TYR A 25 0.53 4.55 11.75
N GLN A 26 0.51 3.42 12.48
CA GLN A 26 1.55 3.11 13.46
C GLN A 26 2.95 3.02 12.82
N GLN A 27 3.04 2.39 11.64
CA GLN A 27 4.27 2.21 10.92
C GLN A 27 4.78 3.51 10.30
N THR A 28 3.93 4.24 9.60
CA THR A 28 4.34 5.35 8.73
C THR A 28 4.22 6.72 9.38
N GLY A 29 3.32 6.87 10.36
CA GLY A 29 2.88 8.16 10.89
C GLY A 29 1.86 8.89 10.01
N ILE A 30 1.46 8.35 8.85
CA ILE A 30 0.54 8.99 7.91
C ILE A 30 -0.90 8.58 8.24
N ARG A 31 -1.79 9.58 8.34
CA ARG A 31 -3.25 9.36 8.37
C ARG A 31 -3.75 9.23 6.94
N VAL A 32 -3.67 8.02 6.40
CA VAL A 32 -4.09 7.70 5.03
C VAL A 32 -5.57 8.04 4.85
N ALA A 33 -5.89 8.77 3.76
CA ALA A 33 -7.28 8.98 3.36
C ALA A 33 -7.79 7.68 2.70
N CYS A 34 -8.96 7.20 3.13
CA CYS A 34 -9.56 5.98 2.62
C CYS A 34 -10.92 6.30 2.01
N GLN A 35 -11.13 5.90 0.76
CA GLN A 35 -12.42 5.99 0.07
C GLN A 35 -12.86 4.60 -0.37
N GLN A 36 -14.02 4.15 0.13
CA GLN A 36 -14.64 2.92 -0.33
C GLN A 36 -15.42 3.21 -1.61
N GLN A 37 -15.17 2.42 -2.64
CA GLN A 37 -15.89 2.39 -3.90
C GLN A 37 -16.59 1.05 -4.01
N GLU A 38 -17.90 1.08 -4.29
CA GLU A 38 -18.68 -0.12 -4.56
C GLU A 38 -18.97 -0.15 -6.06
N PRO A 39 -18.08 -0.78 -6.87
CA PRO A 39 -18.39 -0.97 -8.29
C PRO A 39 -19.58 -1.93 -8.43
N ASP A 40 -20.44 -1.66 -9.42
CA ASP A 40 -21.70 -2.39 -9.68
C ASP A 40 -21.57 -3.91 -9.88
N SER A 41 -20.38 -4.50 -9.83
CA SER A 41 -20.13 -5.93 -10.11
C SER A 41 -18.89 -6.54 -9.43
N PHE A 42 -18.23 -5.86 -8.48
CA PHE A 42 -17.09 -6.43 -7.75
C PHE A 42 -17.16 -6.10 -6.25
N ALA A 43 -16.40 -6.86 -5.46
CA ALA A 43 -16.15 -6.59 -4.06
C ALA A 43 -15.70 -5.14 -3.82
N ALA A 44 -15.97 -4.61 -2.63
CA ALA A 44 -15.63 -3.24 -2.26
C ALA A 44 -14.13 -2.96 -2.48
N VAL A 45 -13.85 -1.88 -3.21
CA VAL A 45 -12.49 -1.39 -3.45
C VAL A 45 -12.22 -0.22 -2.52
N TYR A 46 -11.10 -0.25 -1.82
CA TYR A 46 -10.67 0.77 -0.89
C TYR A 46 -9.49 1.52 -1.48
N VAL A 47 -9.73 2.75 -1.93
CA VAL A 47 -8.69 3.62 -2.45
C VAL A 47 -8.03 4.34 -1.28
N LEU A 48 -6.73 4.10 -1.13
CA LEU A 48 -5.88 4.68 -0.10
C LEU A 48 -4.99 5.76 -0.72
N THR A 49 -5.01 6.96 -0.15
CA THR A 49 -4.20 8.09 -0.62
C THR A 49 -3.43 8.72 0.53
N ASN A 50 -2.16 9.01 0.32
CA ASN A 50 -1.37 9.83 1.22
C ASN A 50 -1.81 11.31 1.10
N PRO A 51 -2.40 11.92 2.13
CA PRO A 51 -2.86 13.31 2.06
C PRO A 51 -1.70 14.32 1.93
N GLU A 52 -0.46 13.90 2.17
CA GLU A 52 0.72 14.74 2.02
C GLU A 52 1.39 14.62 0.64
N ASP A 53 0.92 13.68 -0.19
CA ASP A 53 1.37 13.38 -1.55
C ASP A 53 0.24 12.71 -2.34
N GLU A 54 -0.59 13.49 -3.04
CA GLU A 54 -1.80 12.98 -3.72
C GLU A 54 -1.52 11.96 -4.84
N LEU A 55 -0.27 11.86 -5.30
CA LEU A 55 0.17 10.86 -6.29
C LEU A 55 0.54 9.52 -5.64
N ASP A 56 0.69 9.50 -4.32
CA ASP A 56 1.02 8.32 -3.53
C ASP A 56 -0.29 7.65 -3.09
N SER A 57 -0.81 6.80 -3.97
CA SER A 57 -2.06 6.07 -3.76
C SER A 57 -1.95 4.59 -4.19
N LEU A 58 -2.85 3.80 -3.62
CA LEU A 58 -3.03 2.39 -3.93
C LEU A 58 -4.49 2.00 -3.70
N GLU A 59 -4.88 0.83 -4.19
CA GLU A 59 -6.20 0.27 -3.92
C GLU A 59 -6.06 -1.09 -3.24
N LEU A 60 -6.94 -1.36 -2.28
CA LEU A 60 -7.09 -2.64 -1.61
C LEU A 60 -8.48 -3.19 -1.91
N PHE A 61 -8.58 -4.49 -2.16
CA PHE A 61 -9.89 -5.14 -2.26
C PHE A 61 -9.81 -6.60 -1.85
N TYR A 62 -10.95 -7.16 -1.46
CA TYR A 62 -11.07 -8.59 -1.20
C TYR A 62 -11.65 -9.28 -2.43
N ASP A 63 -11.22 -10.48 -2.77
CA ASP A 63 -11.93 -11.29 -3.75
C ASP A 63 -13.12 -12.04 -3.12
N GLU A 64 -13.77 -12.88 -3.92
CA GLU A 64 -14.86 -13.75 -3.48
C GLU A 64 -14.44 -14.82 -2.45
N ASN A 65 -13.14 -15.11 -2.35
CA ASN A 65 -12.56 -16.07 -1.41
C ASN A 65 -12.02 -15.39 -0.13
N SER A 66 -12.30 -14.09 0.05
CA SER A 66 -11.74 -13.29 1.15
C SER A 66 -10.20 -13.23 1.14
N GLN A 67 -9.58 -13.26 -0.03
CA GLN A 67 -8.18 -12.94 -0.19
C GLN A 67 -8.01 -11.43 -0.40
N LEU A 68 -7.00 -10.84 0.25
CA LEU A 68 -6.73 -9.41 0.15
C LEU A 68 -5.72 -9.13 -0.95
N TYR A 69 -6.09 -8.24 -1.86
CA TYR A 69 -5.27 -7.83 -2.98
C TYR A 69 -4.86 -6.37 -2.87
N LEU A 70 -3.66 -6.08 -3.33
CA LEU A 70 -3.10 -4.73 -3.42
C LEU A 70 -2.80 -4.41 -4.88
N THR A 71 -3.32 -3.27 -5.35
CA THR A 71 -3.10 -2.79 -6.72
C THR A 71 -2.66 -1.33 -6.71
N TRP A 72 -1.82 -0.95 -7.66
CA TRP A 72 -1.37 0.44 -7.81
C TRP A 72 -1.02 0.77 -9.27
N GLY A 73 -1.05 2.06 -9.57
CA GLY A 73 -0.46 2.58 -10.80
C GLY A 73 1.05 2.69 -10.65
N SER A 74 1.82 2.11 -11.57
CA SER A 74 3.29 2.31 -11.62
C SER A 74 3.64 3.80 -11.77
N PRO A 75 4.69 4.31 -11.10
CA PRO A 75 5.71 3.58 -10.32
C PRO A 75 5.28 3.22 -8.88
N THR A 76 6.00 2.28 -8.25
CA THR A 76 5.84 1.96 -6.82
C THR A 76 6.12 3.18 -5.97
N THR A 77 5.15 3.57 -5.14
CA THR A 77 5.25 4.73 -4.26
C THR A 77 5.56 4.32 -2.82
N TYR A 78 5.76 5.31 -1.95
CA TYR A 78 6.06 5.05 -0.54
C TYR A 78 4.90 4.32 0.15
N LEU A 79 3.65 4.74 -0.06
CA LEU A 79 2.47 4.12 0.55
C LEU A 79 2.30 2.67 0.08
N VAL A 80 2.58 2.37 -1.19
CA VAL A 80 2.56 1.00 -1.73
C VAL A 80 3.53 0.11 -0.96
N GLY A 81 4.79 0.53 -0.87
CA GLY A 81 5.81 -0.22 -0.14
C GLY A 81 5.46 -0.41 1.33
N ALA A 82 4.99 0.66 1.99
CA ALA A 82 4.59 0.61 3.39
C ALA A 82 3.37 -0.28 3.65
N ALA A 83 2.39 -0.28 2.74
CA ALA A 83 1.21 -1.14 2.81
C ALA A 83 1.59 -2.60 2.61
N LEU A 84 2.42 -2.92 1.62
CA LEU A 84 2.95 -4.26 1.42
C LEU A 84 3.65 -4.78 2.68
N HIS A 85 4.57 -3.98 3.25
CA HIS A 85 5.25 -4.32 4.50
C HIS A 85 4.26 -4.52 5.66
N THR A 86 3.25 -3.64 5.76
CA THR A 86 2.21 -3.74 6.79
C THR A 86 1.46 -5.07 6.68
N LEU A 87 0.99 -5.43 5.49
CA LEU A 87 0.20 -6.64 5.26
C LEU A 87 1.01 -7.90 5.57
N VAL A 88 2.28 -7.94 5.18
CA VAL A 88 3.16 -9.06 5.51
C VAL A 88 3.47 -9.12 7.00
N ALA A 89 3.67 -7.98 7.66
CA ALA A 89 3.82 -7.92 9.12
C ALA A 89 2.54 -8.34 9.87
N MET A 90 1.39 -8.34 9.21
CA MET A 90 0.10 -8.83 9.74
C MET A 90 -0.15 -10.31 9.43
N GLY A 91 0.82 -11.02 8.86
CA GLY A 91 0.72 -12.45 8.56
C GLY A 91 0.42 -12.79 7.10
N GLY A 92 0.40 -11.78 6.22
CA GLY A 92 0.27 -11.99 4.78
C GLY A 92 1.53 -12.63 4.19
N HIS A 93 1.34 -13.51 3.23
CA HIS A 93 2.40 -14.08 2.41
C HIS A 93 2.58 -13.26 1.14
N TYR A 94 3.83 -12.92 0.84
CA TYR A 94 4.22 -12.24 -0.38
C TYR A 94 5.42 -12.98 -0.97
N ASP A 95 5.31 -13.40 -2.23
CA ASP A 95 6.28 -14.28 -2.89
C ASP A 95 7.62 -13.60 -3.22
N SER A 96 7.69 -12.27 -3.08
CA SER A 96 8.86 -11.46 -3.41
C SER A 96 9.54 -10.85 -2.18
N THR A 97 10.73 -10.30 -2.40
CA THR A 97 11.49 -9.64 -1.32
C THR A 97 10.92 -8.26 -1.05
N ILE A 98 10.58 -7.99 0.22
CA ILE A 98 10.14 -6.65 0.65
C ILE A 98 11.38 -5.78 0.85
N PRO A 99 11.48 -4.63 0.16
CA PRO A 99 12.60 -3.71 0.38
C PRO A 99 12.64 -3.20 1.82
N THR A 100 13.83 -3.07 2.40
CA THR A 100 13.98 -2.67 3.82
C THR A 100 13.45 -1.26 4.11
N TRP A 101 13.46 -0.40 3.11
CA TRP A 101 13.00 0.97 3.25
C TRP A 101 11.52 1.11 3.55
N THR A 102 10.72 0.12 3.20
CA THR A 102 9.27 0.10 3.43
C THR A 102 8.91 0.19 4.92
N ALA A 103 9.86 -0.12 5.81
CA ALA A 103 9.73 0.00 7.25
C ALA A 103 10.01 1.41 7.81
N LYS A 104 10.57 2.33 7.01
CA LYS A 104 10.90 3.70 7.44
C LYS A 104 9.64 4.53 7.63
N LYS A 105 9.66 5.52 8.54
CA LYS A 105 8.55 6.47 8.69
C LYS A 105 8.54 7.51 7.58
N TRP A 106 7.37 8.08 7.31
CA TRP A 106 7.22 9.11 6.29
C TRP A 106 8.10 10.33 6.59
N SER A 107 8.16 10.75 7.86
CA SER A 107 9.01 11.88 8.29
C SER A 107 10.49 11.71 7.95
N GLU A 108 10.97 10.47 7.79
CA GLU A 108 12.36 10.17 7.47
C GLU A 108 12.65 10.26 5.97
N VAL A 109 11.65 9.96 5.13
CA VAL A 109 11.82 9.83 3.67
C VAL A 109 11.13 10.92 2.86
N ALA A 110 10.14 11.62 3.43
CA ALA A 110 9.28 12.58 2.75
C ALA A 110 10.06 13.65 1.98
N LYS A 111 11.12 14.20 2.57
CA LYS A 111 11.95 15.21 1.90
C LYS A 111 12.62 14.67 0.63
N LYS A 112 13.10 13.43 0.67
CA LYS A 112 13.77 12.77 -0.45
C LYS A 112 12.74 12.38 -1.52
N VAL A 113 11.62 11.77 -1.11
CA VAL A 113 10.50 11.40 -1.99
C VAL A 113 9.97 12.61 -2.76
N LYS A 114 9.65 13.71 -2.06
CA LYS A 114 9.11 14.93 -2.68
C LYS A 114 10.11 15.69 -3.56
N SER A 115 11.40 15.38 -3.46
CA SER A 115 12.44 16.03 -4.27
C SER A 115 12.64 15.39 -5.65
N LEU A 116 12.02 14.24 -5.89
CA LEU A 116 12.22 13.45 -7.11
C LEU A 116 11.27 13.86 -8.24
N PRO A 117 11.67 13.62 -9.51
CA PRO A 117 10.75 13.70 -10.63
C PRO A 117 9.59 12.72 -10.44
N ARG A 118 8.37 13.17 -10.72
CA ARG A 118 7.11 12.42 -10.49
C ARG A 118 7.01 11.03 -11.15
N HIS A 119 7.91 10.70 -12.08
CA HIS A 119 7.97 9.43 -12.81
C HIS A 119 9.10 8.51 -12.29
N GLU A 120 9.86 8.96 -11.30
CA GLU A 120 10.99 8.27 -10.71
C GLU A 120 10.82 8.20 -9.19
N HIS A 121 9.92 7.32 -8.74
CA HIS A 121 9.99 6.76 -7.38
C HIS A 121 10.65 5.37 -7.42
N PRO A 122 11.92 5.22 -7.83
CA PRO A 122 12.55 3.91 -7.87
C PRO A 122 12.97 3.45 -6.47
N ASP A 123 13.03 2.14 -6.29
CA ASP A 123 13.35 1.48 -5.02
C ASP A 123 14.67 1.97 -4.38
N TRP A 124 15.65 2.40 -5.18
CA TRP A 124 16.96 2.91 -4.70
C TRP A 124 16.88 4.28 -4.00
N VAL A 125 15.76 5.00 -4.13
CA VAL A 125 15.54 6.27 -3.44
C VAL A 125 15.62 6.11 -1.94
N PHE A 126 15.34 4.91 -1.44
CA PHE A 126 15.17 4.73 -0.02
C PHE A 126 16.29 3.93 0.64
N ASP A 127 17.32 3.55 -0.12
CA ASP A 127 18.62 3.13 0.41
C ASP A 127 19.39 4.32 1.03
#